data_AF-A0A929K3B3-F1
#
_entry.id   AF-A0A929K3B3-F1
#
_cell.length_a   1.000
_cell.length_b   1.000
_cell.length_c   1.000
_cell.angle_alpha   90.00
_cell.angle_beta   90.00
_cell.angle_gamma   90.00
#
_symmetry.space_group_name_H-M   'P 1'
#
loop_
_entity.id
_entity.type
_entity.pdbx_description
1 polymer ?
#
loop_
_entity_poly.entity_id
_entity_poly.type
_entity_poly.pdbx_seq_one_letter_code
_entity_poly.pdbx_strand_id
1 'polypeptide(L)' 'MEEKVPTREEALKILHDYNKGDSLRKHAYTVEGVMRYIARKRGEDEDK' A
#
# COMPACT_ATOMS: atom_id res chain seq x y z
N MET A 1 5.56 16.63 -15.53
CA MET A 1 5.83 16.27 -14.12
C MET A 1 6.17 14.81 -14.14
N GLU A 2 7.36 14.41 -13.73
CA GLU A 2 7.68 12.98 -13.59
C GLU A 2 6.78 12.39 -12.50
N GLU A 3 6.02 11.36 -12.84
CA GLU A 3 5.25 10.55 -11.88
C GLU A 3 6.24 9.69 -11.09
N LYS A 4 6.69 10.21 -9.94
CA LYS A 4 7.45 9.42 -8.98
C LYS A 4 6.48 8.45 -8.29
N VAL A 5 6.70 7.15 -8.47
CA VAL A 5 6.06 6.12 -7.63
C VAL A 5 6.66 6.22 -6.23
N PRO A 6 5.87 6.48 -5.17
CA PRO A 6 6.39 6.57 -3.81
C PRO A 6 6.91 5.22 -3.34
N THR A 7 7.97 5.22 -2.54
CA THR A 7 8.37 3.99 -1.82
C THR A 7 7.25 3.58 -0.85
N ARG A 8 7.26 2.31 -0.42
CA ARG A 8 6.30 1.82 0.58
C ARG A 8 6.29 2.70 1.84
N GLU A 9 7.45 3.14 2.31
CA GLU A 9 7.58 4.01 3.47
C GLU A 9 6.98 5.41 3.21
N GLU A 10 7.22 5.99 2.03
CA GLU A 10 6.62 7.27 1.62
C GLU A 10 5.10 7.16 1.54
N ALA A 11 4.58 6.08 0.94
CA ALA A 11 3.15 5.83 0.84
C ALA A 11 2.50 5.63 2.22
N LEU A 12 3.16 4.90 3.13
CA LEU A 12 2.70 4.72 4.51
C LEU A 12 2.69 6.05 5.27
N LYS A 13 3.71 6.90 5.09
CA LYS A 13 3.72 8.23 5.69
C LYS A 13 2.52 9.05 5.25
N ILE A 14 2.25 9.11 3.95
CA ILE A 14 1.07 9.79 3.39
C ILE A 14 -0.23 9.20 3.97
N LEU A 15 -0.34 7.87 4.01
CA LEU A 15 -1.50 7.18 4.61
C LEU A 15 -1.71 7.62 6.06
N HIS A 16 -0.66 7.63 6.88
CA HIS A 16 -0.73 8.06 8.28
C HIS A 16 -0.99 9.57 8.45
N ASP A 17 -0.55 10.38 7.50
CA ASP A 17 -0.74 11.82 7.49
C ASP A 17 -2.21 12.20 7.29
N TYR A 18 -2.92 11.51 6.40
CA TYR A 18 -4.32 11.81 6.10
C TYR A 18 -5.34 10.91 6.80
N ASN A 19 -4.97 9.68 7.17
CA ASN A 19 -5.84 8.76 7.88
C ASN A 19 -5.36 8.63 9.32
N LYS A 20 -5.99 9.36 10.24
CA LYS A 20 -5.65 9.34 11.67
C LYS A 20 -6.31 8.20 12.44
N GLY A 21 -7.44 7.69 11.94
CA GLY A 21 -8.19 6.60 12.57
C GLY A 21 -7.58 5.22 12.30
N ASP A 22 -7.54 4.38 13.34
CA ASP A 22 -7.01 3.03 13.25
C ASP A 22 -7.82 2.13 12.32
N SER A 23 -9.13 2.32 12.22
CA SER A 23 -9.99 1.54 11.32
C SER A 23 -9.61 1.72 9.86
N LEU A 24 -9.38 2.96 9.42
CA LEU A 24 -8.99 3.29 8.04
C LEU A 24 -7.58 2.77 7.72
N ARG A 25 -6.65 2.87 8.67
CA ARG A 25 -5.30 2.30 8.52
C ARG A 25 -5.33 0.79 8.38
N LYS A 26 -6.08 0.10 9.27
CA LYS A 26 -6.27 -1.36 9.20
C LYS A 26 -6.91 -1.80 7.89
N HIS A 27 -7.87 -1.03 7.37
CA HIS A 27 -8.44 -1.27 6.05
C HIS A 27 -7.37 -1.22 4.95
N ALA A 28 -6.56 -0.15 4.91
CA ALA A 28 -5.49 0.00 3.94
C ALA A 28 -4.46 -1.14 4.00
N TYR A 29 -4.04 -1.57 5.20
CA TYR A 29 -3.12 -2.71 5.35
C TYR A 29 -3.73 -4.04 4.88
N THR A 30 -5.03 -4.22 5.10
CA THR A 30 -5.74 -5.40 4.61
C THR A 30 -5.74 -5.42 3.08
N VAL A 31 -6.03 -4.29 2.45
CA VAL A 31 -5.99 -4.14 0.99
C VAL A 31 -4.57 -4.40 0.46
N GLU A 32 -3.53 -3.86 1.09
CA GLU A 32 -2.13 -4.14 0.74
C GLU A 32 -1.84 -5.65 0.75
N GLY A 33 -2.21 -6.34 1.84
CA GLY A 33 -2.02 -7.78 1.97
C GLY A 33 -2.77 -8.60 0.89
N VAL A 34 -3.99 -8.18 0.54
CA VAL A 34 -4.78 -8.80 -0.55
C VAL A 34 -4.08 -8.60 -1.89
N MET A 35 -3.59 -7.40 -2.19
CA MET A 35 -2.89 -7.13 -3.45
C MET A 35 -1.60 -7.95 -3.57
N ARG A 36 -0.81 -8.04 -2.49
CA ARG A 36 0.39 -8.90 -2.41
C ARG A 36 0.07 -10.38 -2.67
N TYR A 37 -1.01 -10.89 -2.06
CA TYR A 37 -1.48 -12.25 -2.33
C TYR A 37 -1.89 -12.46 -3.79
N ILE A 38 -2.63 -11.52 -4.37
CA ILE A 38 -3.06 -11.60 -5.77
C ILE A 38 -1.86 -11.54 -6.72
N ALA A 39 -0.88 -10.69 -6.45
CA ALA A 39 0.35 -10.57 -7.22
C ALA A 39 1.09 -11.93 -7.29
N ARG A 40 1.35 -12.54 -6.12
CA ARG A 40 1.93 -13.89 -6.04
C ARG A 40 1.15 -14.93 -6.83
N LYS A 41 -0.19 -14.92 -6.73
CA LYS A 41 -1.06 -15.88 -7.43
C LYS A 41 -1.01 -15.70 -8.96
N ARG A 42 -0.72 -14.49 -9.43
CA ARG A 42 -0.64 -14.14 -10.85
C ARG A 42 0.78 -14.17 -11.41
N GLY A 43 1.79 -14.47 -10.59
CA GLY A 43 3.19 -14.43 -11.00
C GLY A 43 3.75 -13.02 -11.16
N GLU A 44 3.09 -12.02 -10.55
CA GLU A 44 3.57 -10.64 -10.46
C GLU A 44 4.43 -10.43 -9.22
N ASP A 45 5.23 -9.37 -9.23
CA ASP A 45 6.05 -8.94 -8.09
C ASP A 45 5.16 -8.30 -7.00
N GLU A 46 5.26 -8.78 -5.77
CA GLU A 46 4.43 -8.32 -4.64
C GLU A 46 4.99 -7.09 -3.91
N ASP A 47 6.22 -6.68 -4.23
CA ASP A 47 6.87 -5.49 -3.66
C ASP A 47 6.99 -4.33 -4.67
N LYS A 48 6.33 -4.47 -5.83
CA LYS A 48 6.40 -3.53 -6.94
C LYS A 48 5.24 -2.55 -6.99
#